data_AF-A0A0F9HBJ1-F1
#
_entry.id   AF-A0A0F9HBJ1-F1
#
_cell.length_a   1.000
_cell.length_b   1.000
_cell.length_c   1.000
_cell.angle_alpha   90.00
_cell.angle_beta   90.00
_cell.angle_gamma   90.00
#
_symmetry.space_group_name_H-M   'P 1'
#
loop_
_entity.id
_entity.type
_entity.pdbx_description
1 polymer ?
#
loop_
_entity_poly.entity_id
_entity_poly.type
_entity_poly.pdbx_seq_one_letter_code
_entity_poly.pdbx_strand_id
1 'polypeptide(L)'
;MTKLDRCWKNCLRMWKWVSEKWEESFAAIPASERGVIVSALKAQWLRDHRFTKALDEDCFFCQYVGANECSMCPAALIDPSFHCADHDHYCWCWEPKAFYRKLLRLDAKRTGKKKP
;
A
#
# COMPACT_ATOMS: atom_id res chain seq x y z
N MET A 1 2.98 21.19 -1.53
CA MET A 1 2.79 19.73 -1.26
C MET A 1 4.17 19.10 -1.10
N THR A 2 4.47 18.50 0.05
CA THR A 2 5.81 17.96 0.36
C THR A 2 6.10 16.64 -0.40
N LYS A 3 7.35 16.15 -0.35
CA LYS A 3 7.70 14.81 -0.87
C LYS A 3 6.88 13.72 -0.15
N LEU A 4 6.71 13.84 1.16
CA LEU A 4 5.93 12.92 1.99
C LEU A 4 4.44 12.95 1.63
N ASP A 5 3.86 14.13 1.40
CA ASP A 5 2.44 14.24 1.00
C ASP A 5 2.18 13.59 -0.36
N ARG A 6 3.09 13.77 -1.33
CA ARG A 6 3.00 13.10 -2.65
C ARG A 6 3.07 11.59 -2.51
N CYS A 7 3.98 11.10 -1.66
CA CYS A 7 4.15 9.69 -1.35
C CYS A 7 2.86 9.08 -0.79
N TRP A 8 2.28 9.68 0.25
CA TRP A 8 0.98 9.27 0.81
C TRP A 8 -0.14 9.29 -0.22
N LYS A 9 -0.28 10.40 -0.97
CA LYS A 9 -1.33 10.54 -2.00
C LYS A 9 -1.25 9.45 -3.05
N ASN A 10 -0.06 9.15 -3.57
CA ASN A 10 0.12 8.12 -4.60
C ASN A 10 -0.09 6.72 -4.02
N CYS A 11 0.42 6.44 -2.81
CA CYS A 11 0.21 5.17 -2.12
C CYS A 11 -1.30 4.89 -1.94
N LEU A 12 -2.06 5.86 -1.42
CA LEU A 12 -3.50 5.72 -1.23
C LEU A 12 -4.27 5.55 -2.55
N ARG A 13 -3.89 6.26 -3.62
CA ARG A 13 -4.56 6.12 -4.93
C ARG A 13 -4.33 4.75 -5.54
N MET A 14 -3.11 4.23 -5.46
CA MET A 14 -2.77 2.89 -5.94
C MET A 14 -3.53 1.84 -5.15
N TRP A 15 -3.48 1.90 -3.81
CA TRP A 15 -4.16 0.92 -2.97
C TRP A 15 -5.67 0.98 -3.03
N LYS A 16 -6.26 2.15 -3.26
CA LYS A 16 -7.68 2.27 -3.59
C LYS A 16 -7.99 1.43 -4.83
N TRP A 17 -7.28 1.67 -5.93
CA TRP A 17 -7.51 0.96 -7.20
C TRP A 17 -7.24 -0.55 -7.08
N VAL A 18 -6.15 -0.95 -6.44
CA VAL A 18 -5.85 -2.38 -6.17
C VAL A 18 -6.97 -3.02 -5.36
N SER A 19 -7.49 -2.33 -4.33
CA SER A 19 -8.60 -2.85 -3.52
C SER A 19 -9.92 -2.95 -4.28
N GLU A 20 -10.16 -2.09 -5.28
CA GLU A 20 -11.32 -2.11 -6.16
C GLU A 20 -11.22 -3.24 -7.20
N LYS A 21 -10.00 -3.59 -7.62
CA LYS A 21 -9.73 -4.73 -8.52
C LYS A 21 -9.59 -6.06 -7.79
N TRP A 22 -9.57 -6.06 -6.46
CA TRP A 22 -9.50 -7.27 -5.67
C TRP A 22 -10.86 -7.96 -5.56
N GLU A 23 -11.00 -9.08 -6.27
CA GLU A 23 -12.18 -9.94 -6.25
C GLU A 23 -12.16 -10.91 -5.07
N GLU A 24 -13.33 -11.27 -4.55
CA GLU A 24 -13.44 -12.23 -3.42
C GLU A 24 -12.96 -13.63 -3.81
N SER A 25 -13.07 -13.99 -5.09
CA SER A 25 -12.55 -15.24 -5.65
C SER A 25 -11.04 -15.40 -5.44
N PHE A 26 -10.27 -14.32 -5.36
CA PHE A 26 -8.83 -14.36 -5.10
C PHE A 26 -8.49 -14.81 -3.67
N ALA A 27 -9.44 -14.78 -2.75
CA ALA A 27 -9.26 -15.33 -1.40
C ALA A 27 -9.17 -16.87 -1.38
N ALA A 28 -9.50 -17.55 -2.48
CA ALA A 28 -9.31 -19.01 -2.62
C ALA A 28 -7.95 -19.40 -3.22
N ILE A 29 -7.22 -18.45 -3.81
CA ILE A 29 -5.92 -18.68 -4.43
C ILE A 29 -4.85 -18.90 -3.34
N PRO A 30 -3.82 -19.76 -3.54
CA PRO A 30 -2.73 -19.91 -2.59
C PRO A 30 -2.01 -18.59 -2.29
N ALA A 31 -1.55 -18.42 -1.04
CA ALA A 31 -0.90 -17.19 -0.56
C ALA A 31 0.30 -16.75 -1.41
N SER A 32 1.08 -17.70 -1.92
CA SER A 32 2.23 -17.47 -2.81
C SER A 32 1.83 -16.80 -4.13
N GLU A 33 0.67 -17.14 -4.68
CA GLU A 33 0.18 -16.62 -5.96
C GLU A 33 -0.53 -15.27 -5.78
N ARG A 34 -1.17 -15.02 -4.63
CA ARG A 34 -1.79 -13.72 -4.33
C ARG A 34 -0.78 -12.57 -4.37
N GLY A 35 0.42 -12.78 -3.86
CA GLY A 35 1.51 -11.80 -3.95
C GLY A 35 1.82 -11.39 -5.39
N VAL A 36 1.89 -12.37 -6.29
CA VAL A 36 2.14 -12.15 -7.73
C VAL A 36 1.01 -11.35 -8.36
N ILE A 37 -0.25 -11.68 -8.06
CA ILE A 37 -1.43 -10.96 -8.56
C ILE A 37 -1.41 -9.50 -8.10
N VAL A 38 -1.19 -9.26 -6.81
CA VAL A 38 -1.17 -7.89 -6.28
C VAL A 38 0.00 -7.09 -6.83
N SER A 39 1.18 -7.70 -7.01
CA SER A 39 2.31 -7.03 -7.69
C SER A 39 1.98 -6.71 -9.16
N ALA A 40 1.34 -7.62 -9.89
CA ALA A 40 0.91 -7.35 -11.27
C ALA A 40 -0.10 -6.19 -11.34
N LEU A 41 -1.04 -6.11 -10.39
CA LEU A 41 -1.99 -5.00 -10.27
C LEU A 41 -1.28 -3.67 -9.97
N LYS A 42 -0.32 -3.64 -9.04
CA LYS A 42 0.46 -2.42 -8.76
C LYS A 42 1.25 -1.97 -9.99
N ALA A 43 1.94 -2.89 -10.67
CA ALA A 43 2.68 -2.60 -11.89
C ALA A 43 1.77 -2.07 -13.01
N GLN A 44 0.56 -2.64 -13.16
CA GLN A 44 -0.43 -2.11 -14.09
C GLN A 44 -0.85 -0.70 -13.73
N TRP A 45 -1.17 -0.43 -12.45
CA TRP A 45 -1.55 0.90 -12.01
C TRP A 45 -0.46 1.95 -12.30
N LEU A 46 0.81 1.60 -12.08
CA LEU A 46 1.96 2.47 -12.38
C LEU A 46 2.03 2.82 -13.86
N ARG A 47 1.86 1.83 -14.75
CA ARG A 47 1.82 2.05 -16.21
C ARG A 47 0.68 2.96 -16.61
N ASP A 48 -0.53 2.69 -16.14
CA ASP A 48 -1.74 3.47 -16.47
C ASP A 48 -1.63 4.93 -16.00
N HIS A 49 -0.85 5.19 -14.93
CA HIS A 49 -0.61 6.51 -14.38
C HIS A 49 0.72 7.14 -14.80
N ARG A 50 1.38 6.58 -15.83
CA ARG A 50 2.62 7.09 -16.46
C ARG A 50 3.80 7.24 -15.50
N PHE A 51 3.88 6.39 -14.48
CA PHE A 51 5.11 6.27 -13.69
C PHE A 51 6.14 5.50 -14.52
N THR A 52 7.23 6.17 -14.90
CA THR A 52 8.29 5.61 -15.75
C THR A 52 9.44 4.99 -14.97
N LYS A 53 9.52 5.26 -13.65
CA LYS A 53 10.50 4.65 -12.76
C LYS A 53 9.89 3.42 -12.11
N ALA A 54 10.63 2.31 -12.13
CA ALA A 54 10.33 1.18 -11.26
C ALA A 54 10.36 1.66 -9.81
N LEU A 55 9.42 1.18 -9.01
CA LEU A 55 9.41 1.39 -7.56
C LEU A 55 9.88 0.10 -6.90
N ASP A 56 10.64 0.21 -5.83
CA ASP A 56 10.97 -0.95 -5.00
C ASP A 56 9.68 -1.59 -4.47
N GLU A 57 9.51 -2.90 -4.71
CA GLU A 57 8.32 -3.68 -4.34
C GLU A 57 6.99 -3.07 -4.84
N ASP A 58 7.07 -2.29 -5.92
CA ASP A 58 5.98 -1.48 -6.46
C ASP A 58 5.30 -0.59 -5.39
N CYS A 59 6.05 -0.11 -4.39
CA CYS A 59 5.52 0.57 -3.21
C CYS A 59 6.08 1.98 -3.04
N PHE A 60 5.20 2.99 -3.05
CA PHE A 60 5.60 4.39 -2.84
C PHE A 60 6.24 4.65 -1.46
N PHE A 61 5.92 3.86 -0.44
CA PHE A 61 6.53 3.97 0.89
C PHE A 61 7.95 3.41 0.91
N CYS A 62 8.18 2.23 0.34
CA CYS A 62 9.52 1.65 0.21
C CYS A 62 10.43 2.57 -0.63
N GLN A 63 9.91 3.06 -1.76
CA GLN A 63 10.63 4.02 -2.61
C GLN A 63 10.99 5.32 -1.89
N TYR A 64 10.16 5.78 -0.95
CA TYR A 64 10.41 7.02 -0.22
C TYR A 64 11.62 6.90 0.72
N VAL A 65 11.75 5.75 1.37
CA VAL A 65 12.84 5.42 2.30
C VAL A 65 14.13 5.11 1.54
N GLY A 66 14.04 4.51 0.35
CA GLY A 66 15.21 4.14 -0.46
C GLY A 66 15.96 2.92 0.07
N ALA A 67 15.33 2.16 0.97
CA ALA A 67 15.81 0.90 1.55
C ALA A 67 14.62 0.09 2.10
N ASN A 68 14.82 -1.20 2.37
CA ASN A 68 13.86 -2.08 3.07
C ASN A 68 13.77 -1.80 4.58
N GLU A 69 14.04 -0.56 5.01
CA GLU A 69 13.94 -0.16 6.41
C GLU A 69 12.48 0.13 6.76
N CYS A 70 11.75 -0.94 7.11
CA CYS A 70 10.34 -0.86 7.52
C CYS A 70 10.11 0.09 8.70
N SER A 71 11.11 0.30 9.57
CA SER A 71 11.06 1.26 10.69
C SER A 71 10.91 2.71 10.23
N MET A 72 11.41 3.05 9.04
CA MET A 72 11.30 4.39 8.43
C MET A 72 10.14 4.50 7.45
N CYS A 73 9.34 3.43 7.29
CA CYS A 73 8.16 3.47 6.44
C CYS A 73 7.26 4.64 6.86
N PRO A 74 6.78 5.49 5.93
CA PRO A 74 5.87 6.59 6.25
C PRO A 74 4.68 6.20 7.13
N ALA A 75 4.16 4.98 6.99
CA ALA A 75 3.11 4.44 7.84
C ALA A 75 3.60 4.07 9.25
N ALA A 76 4.80 3.50 9.38
CA ALA A 76 5.42 3.16 10.67
C ALA A 76 5.75 4.42 11.50
N LEU A 77 6.06 5.54 10.84
CA LEU A 77 6.25 6.83 11.51
C LEU A 77 4.97 7.36 12.19
N ILE A 78 3.79 6.89 11.77
CA ILE A 78 2.49 7.24 12.38
C ILE A 78 2.06 6.19 13.40
N ASP A 79 2.39 4.93 13.15
CA ASP A 79 2.04 3.80 13.98
C ASP A 79 3.23 2.82 14.01
N PRO A 80 4.09 2.85 15.04
CA PRO A 80 5.32 2.04 15.08
C PRO A 80 5.08 0.54 15.00
N SER A 81 3.86 0.05 15.30
CA SER A 81 3.51 -1.36 15.15
C SER A 81 3.01 -1.72 13.73
N PHE A 82 2.99 -0.76 12.80
CA PHE A 82 2.59 -1.03 11.42
C PHE A 82 3.59 -1.94 10.72
N HIS A 83 3.10 -3.05 10.18
CA HIS A 83 3.88 -3.92 9.31
C HIS A 83 3.05 -4.28 8.07
N CYS A 84 3.57 -4.02 6.86
CA CYS A 84 2.77 -4.22 5.65
C CYS A 84 2.44 -5.69 5.37
N ALA A 85 3.22 -6.63 5.90
CA ALA A 85 2.95 -8.07 5.86
C ALA A 85 2.38 -8.60 7.20
N ASP A 86 1.55 -7.81 7.89
CA ASP A 86 0.78 -8.28 9.06
C ASP A 86 -0.28 -9.29 8.61
N HIS A 87 0.08 -10.58 8.67
CA HIS A 87 -0.74 -11.71 8.21
C HIS A 87 -2.05 -11.87 9.00
N ASP A 88 -2.10 -11.37 10.23
CA ASP A 88 -3.25 -11.56 11.12
C ASP A 88 -4.35 -10.51 10.90
N HIS A 89 -4.04 -9.36 10.28
CA HIS A 89 -4.97 -8.24 10.24
C HIS A 89 -5.13 -7.53 8.89
N TYR A 90 -4.05 -7.24 8.18
CA TYR A 90 -4.10 -6.36 7.01
C TYR A 90 -2.98 -6.59 6.00
N CYS A 91 -2.51 -7.82 5.83
CA CYS A 91 -1.42 -8.14 4.91
C CYS A 91 -1.69 -7.62 3.49
N TRP A 92 -0.74 -6.87 2.94
CA TRP A 92 -0.87 -6.17 1.67
C TRP A 92 -1.25 -7.09 0.49
N CYS A 93 -0.76 -8.33 0.50
CA CYS A 93 -1.02 -9.29 -0.57
C CYS A 93 -2.19 -10.23 -0.29
N TRP A 94 -2.57 -10.43 0.97
CA TRP A 94 -3.66 -11.35 1.32
C TRP A 94 -4.99 -10.65 1.49
N GLU A 95 -4.95 -9.43 2.03
CA GLU A 95 -6.11 -8.62 2.35
C GLU A 95 -5.97 -7.18 1.80
N PRO A 96 -5.84 -6.96 0.47
CA PRO A 96 -5.68 -5.62 -0.10
C PRO A 96 -6.74 -4.61 0.33
N LYS A 97 -7.99 -5.07 0.52
CA LYS A 97 -9.09 -4.24 1.04
C LYS A 97 -8.86 -3.83 2.50
N ALA A 98 -8.42 -4.73 3.37
CA ALA A 98 -8.10 -4.41 4.76
C ALA A 98 -6.85 -3.52 4.85
N PHE A 99 -5.83 -3.79 4.03
CA PHE A 99 -4.63 -2.98 3.92
C PHE A 99 -4.96 -1.53 3.54
N TYR A 100 -5.76 -1.32 2.48
CA TYR A 100 -6.19 0.03 2.09
C TYR A 100 -6.94 0.75 3.22
N ARG A 101 -7.84 0.05 3.93
CA ARG A 101 -8.54 0.61 5.10
C ARG A 101 -7.57 0.99 6.24
N LYS A 102 -6.52 0.19 6.49
CA LYS A 102 -5.47 0.54 7.46
C LYS A 102 -4.74 1.81 7.03
N LEU A 103 -4.35 1.92 5.75
CA LEU A 103 -3.70 3.12 5.23
C LEU A 103 -4.56 4.38 5.37
N LEU A 104 -5.87 4.29 5.10
CA LEU A 104 -6.80 5.40 5.31
C LEU A 104 -6.84 5.86 6.77
N ARG A 105 -6.84 4.92 7.72
CA ARG A 105 -6.81 5.25 9.16
C ARG A 105 -5.51 5.95 9.55
N LEU A 106 -4.38 5.53 8.99
CA LEU A 106 -3.08 6.15 9.25
C LEU A 106 -2.98 7.56 8.62
N ASP A 107 -3.48 7.75 7.40
CA ASP A 107 -3.50 9.08 6.78
C ASP A 107 -4.41 10.07 7.52
N ALA A 108 -5.56 9.59 8.03
CA ALA A 108 -6.44 10.37 8.89
C ALA A 108 -5.72 10.84 10.17
N LYS A 109 -4.98 9.94 10.84
CA LYS A 109 -4.13 10.29 11.99
C LYS A 109 -3.05 11.30 11.62
N ARG A 110 -2.33 11.05 10.52
CA ARG A 110 -1.25 11.92 10.01
C ARG A 110 -1.72 13.34 9.73
N THR A 111 -2.89 13.48 9.14
CA THR A 111 -3.43 14.79 8.70
C THR A 111 -4.27 15.49 9.76
N GLY A 112 -4.52 14.84 10.90
CA GLY A 112 -5.43 15.36 11.93
C GLY A 112 -6.90 15.40 11.49
N LYS A 113 -7.25 14.81 10.34
CA LYS A 113 -8.62 14.78 9.83
C LYS A 113 -9.39 13.65 10.53
N LYS A 114 -10.51 13.98 11.18
CA LYS A 114 -11.50 12.97 11.57
C LYS A 114 -12.06 12.34 10.29
N LYS A 115 -12.17 11.01 10.27
CA LYS A 115 -12.65 10.17 9.14
C LYS A 115 -13.78 10.87 8.34
N PRO A 116 -13.77 10.82 6.99
CA PRO A 116 -15.01 10.97 6.24
C PRO A 116 -15.97 9.81 6.54
#